data_AF-A0A914Y891-F1
#
_entry.id   AF-A0A914Y891-F1
#
_cell.length_a   1.000
_cell.length_b   1.000
_cell.length_c   1.000
_cell.angle_alpha   90.00
_cell.angle_beta   90.00
_cell.angle_gamma   90.00
#
_symmetry.space_group_name_H-M   'P 1'
#
loop_
_entity.id
_entity.type
_entity.pdbx_description
1 polymer ?
#
loop_
_entity_poly.entity_id
_entity_poly.type
_entity_poly.pdbx_seq_one_letter_code
_entity_poly.pdbx_strand_id
1 'polypeptide(L)'
;MTNWKLFVGIAAICAVTAMARPKWGPPPPDAFNWLPIEAKDKIKAIHEDHSLKWEERKKMIDQVFDSLPQDIFDKMPLPPGFDKLPSDIQEQAKAINSDRTIKWGEKREKIRDLIKSLPEEQRRMIPYPRFGGPMPPFGPRGLPPLPPPGFKEVLPSEVYEKLVEIQNSKLSNQEKKDKIDQVMKGVPKETLQNIPLPPFLENLPTDVQGKAREILSNFSDTFDVRHQKLHEFIETLPEELRKLIPHPPKFGGFGPFGPRHHRGFPPHPPPEFKEILGEELFNKLDAIHQDKNLTREERFKKMDEFMSSLPSETLTKLPLPPPFRQLPTDVQNKIREIMHNFSIDFKKRMQNVREFIKTLPEDQQKLVPPPPPFFGGGVGHGRRHGFLPRGPPADFKDILPTDKWEQLVELHKSDKLSWEEKKKQINEIMNSLPTETLMKLPLPPHLRKLTEENQQKIRQFFADKSLSFDEKFQKTKEFIKSLPEAERRLARPPPPPGFENLPADSKAKIDAIFENETLGHHERFEKVREIIDALPADIRAKLPPPPPPFH
;
A
#
# COMPACT_ATOMS: atom_id res chain seq x y z
N MET A 1 24.05 -18.95 19.63
CA MET A 1 24.13 -19.09 18.17
C MET A 1 22.99 -18.30 17.54
N THR A 2 23.37 -17.32 16.71
CA THR A 2 22.60 -16.62 15.67
C THR A 2 21.24 -15.99 16.04
N ASN A 3 21.32 -14.90 16.82
CA ASN A 3 20.19 -14.01 17.14
C ASN A 3 20.02 -12.91 16.07
N TRP A 4 19.04 -13.12 15.19
CA TRP A 4 18.54 -12.14 14.23
C TRP A 4 17.59 -11.15 14.93
N LYS A 5 18.13 -10.23 15.73
CA LYS A 5 17.33 -9.38 16.64
C LYS A 5 17.89 -7.98 16.80
N LEU A 6 17.83 -7.15 15.74
CA LEU A 6 17.39 -5.75 15.81
C LEU A 6 17.50 -5.10 14.43
N PHE A 7 16.41 -5.11 13.68
CA PHE A 7 16.30 -4.36 12.43
C PHE A 7 15.09 -3.42 12.42
N VAL A 8 14.48 -3.14 13.58
CA VAL A 8 13.26 -2.32 13.64
C VAL A 8 13.33 -1.36 14.84
N GLY A 9 14.30 -0.44 14.77
CA GLY A 9 14.33 0.80 15.55
C GLY A 9 14.46 2.05 14.65
N ILE A 10 14.46 1.85 13.32
CA ILE A 10 14.52 2.90 12.28
C ILE A 10 13.36 2.75 11.27
N ALA A 11 12.55 1.69 11.36
CA ALA A 11 11.31 1.53 10.57
C ALA A 11 10.02 1.91 11.33
N ALA A 12 10.11 2.61 12.46
CA ALA A 12 8.97 3.15 13.21
C ALA A 12 8.96 4.70 13.26
N ILE A 13 9.68 5.38 12.35
CA ILE A 13 9.85 6.86 12.34
C ILE A 13 9.35 7.61 11.08
N CYS A 14 8.82 6.99 10.02
CA CYS A 14 8.15 7.72 8.90
C CYS A 14 6.77 7.26 8.34
N ALA A 15 5.91 6.56 9.06
CA ALA A 15 4.47 6.47 8.81
C ALA A 15 3.70 6.30 10.10
N VAL A 16 3.64 7.43 10.78
CA VAL A 16 2.34 7.94 11.15
C VAL A 16 2.23 9.35 10.58
N THR A 17 2.14 9.44 9.24
CA THR A 17 1.48 10.57 8.56
C THR A 17 0.49 10.03 7.51
N ALA A 18 -0.63 9.45 7.97
CA ALA A 18 -1.90 9.49 7.23
C ALA A 18 -3.03 8.78 8.00
N MET A 19 -3.88 9.54 8.69
CA MET A 19 -5.25 9.62 8.17
C MET A 19 -5.33 10.86 7.29
N ALA A 20 -5.90 10.63 6.12
CA ALA A 20 -5.96 11.59 5.05
C ALA A 20 -6.86 12.78 5.46
N ARG A 21 -6.24 13.82 6.02
CA ARG A 21 -6.45 15.14 5.39
C ARG A 21 -6.14 14.91 3.90
N PRO A 22 -6.93 15.39 2.92
CA PRO A 22 -6.49 15.35 1.53
C PRO A 22 -5.10 15.97 1.52
N LYS A 23 -4.05 15.13 1.37
CA LYS A 23 -2.66 15.57 1.28
C LYS A 23 -2.62 16.26 -0.07
N TRP A 24 -2.93 17.54 -0.07
CA TRP A 24 -2.43 18.43 -1.08
C TRP A 24 -0.93 18.22 -1.03
N GLY A 25 -0.40 17.57 -2.06
CA GLY A 25 1.02 17.66 -2.33
C GLY A 25 1.39 19.14 -2.43
N PRO A 26 2.69 19.47 -2.33
CA PRO A 26 3.12 20.80 -2.76
C PRO A 26 2.47 21.07 -4.12
N PRO A 27 1.92 22.29 -4.33
CA PRO A 27 1.37 22.62 -5.62
C PRO A 27 2.41 22.28 -6.70
N PRO A 28 2.00 21.77 -7.87
CA PRO A 28 2.93 21.49 -8.95
C PRO A 28 3.84 22.71 -9.14
N PRO A 29 5.16 22.52 -9.35
CA PRO A 29 6.12 23.64 -9.46
C PRO A 29 5.64 24.75 -10.40
N ASP A 30 4.88 24.36 -11.43
CA ASP A 30 4.41 25.24 -12.49
C ASP A 30 2.98 25.76 -12.31
N ALA A 31 2.20 25.22 -11.37
CA ALA A 31 0.76 25.53 -11.24
C ALA A 31 0.48 27.00 -10.92
N PHE A 32 1.46 27.73 -10.39
CA PHE A 32 1.36 29.11 -9.95
C PHE A 32 2.40 30.04 -10.58
N ASN A 33 3.06 29.64 -11.67
CA ASN A 33 4.07 30.49 -12.31
C ASN A 33 3.50 31.75 -12.97
N TRP A 34 2.19 31.78 -13.21
CA TRP A 34 1.46 32.94 -13.73
C TRP A 34 1.00 33.91 -12.62
N LEU A 35 1.13 33.53 -11.34
CA LEU A 35 0.79 34.40 -10.21
C LEU A 35 1.96 35.35 -9.85
N PRO A 36 1.68 36.58 -9.40
CA PRO A 36 2.67 37.43 -8.75
C PRO A 36 3.34 36.70 -7.58
N ILE A 37 4.63 36.97 -7.37
CA ILE A 37 5.45 36.33 -6.33
C ILE A 37 4.77 36.42 -4.96
N GLU A 38 4.23 37.59 -4.62
CA GLU A 38 3.54 37.82 -3.34
C GLU A 38 2.31 36.92 -3.15
N ALA A 39 1.52 36.69 -4.20
CA ALA A 39 0.34 35.81 -4.12
C ALA A 39 0.76 34.34 -4.00
N LYS A 40 1.81 33.95 -4.74
CA LYS A 40 2.39 32.60 -4.67
C LYS A 40 2.91 32.29 -3.25
N ASP A 41 3.60 33.24 -2.63
CA ASP A 41 4.12 33.10 -1.27
C ASP A 41 3.01 33.03 -0.22
N LYS A 42 1.95 33.85 -0.36
CA LYS A 42 0.77 33.76 0.52
C LYS A 42 0.08 32.41 0.43
N ILE A 43 -0.16 31.91 -0.79
CA ILE A 43 -0.76 30.58 -1.01
C ILE A 43 0.13 29.48 -0.41
N LYS A 44 1.45 29.58 -0.61
CA LYS A 44 2.42 28.64 -0.04
C LYS A 44 2.37 28.64 1.48
N ALA A 45 2.35 29.82 2.12
CA ALA A 45 2.22 29.95 3.57
C ALA A 45 0.91 29.32 4.10
N ILE A 46 -0.23 29.56 3.43
CA ILE A 46 -1.52 28.93 3.78
C ILE A 46 -1.45 27.40 3.65
N HIS A 47 -0.74 26.89 2.63
CA HIS A 47 -0.53 25.46 2.46
C HIS A 47 0.36 24.84 3.55
N GLU A 48 1.39 25.57 3.97
CA GLU A 48 2.34 25.13 5.00
C GLU A 48 1.78 25.26 6.42
N ASP A 49 0.80 26.15 6.67
CA ASP A 49 0.18 26.31 7.98
C ASP A 49 -0.73 25.13 8.37
N HIS A 50 -0.14 24.12 9.00
CA HIS A 50 -0.80 22.91 9.48
C HIS A 50 -1.88 23.11 10.56
N SER A 51 -1.97 24.31 11.15
CA SER A 51 -3.00 24.64 12.16
C SER A 51 -4.38 24.87 11.54
N LEU A 52 -4.44 25.40 10.31
CA LEU A 52 -5.69 25.74 9.63
C LEU A 52 -6.48 24.49 9.19
N LYS A 53 -7.79 24.51 9.43
CA LYS A 53 -8.72 23.52 8.87
C LYS A 53 -8.87 23.72 7.37
N TRP A 54 -9.34 22.68 6.68
CA TRP A 54 -9.50 22.69 5.23
C TRP A 54 -10.35 23.87 4.72
N GLU A 55 -11.48 24.14 5.36
CA GLU A 55 -12.40 25.21 4.96
C GLU A 55 -11.77 26.60 5.13
N GLU A 56 -10.99 26.79 6.20
CA GLU A 56 -10.27 28.04 6.48
C GLU A 56 -9.17 28.28 5.44
N ARG A 57 -8.38 27.26 5.11
CA ARG A 57 -7.37 27.34 4.05
C ARG A 57 -7.99 27.69 2.70
N LYS A 58 -9.09 27.00 2.35
CA LYS A 58 -9.82 27.26 1.10
C LYS A 58 -10.29 28.71 1.06
N LYS A 59 -10.90 29.20 2.15
CA LYS A 59 -11.37 30.58 2.27
C LYS A 59 -10.23 31.60 2.14
N MET A 60 -9.08 31.35 2.76
CA MET A 60 -7.92 32.23 2.66
C MET A 60 -7.32 32.23 1.25
N ILE A 61 -7.25 31.06 0.59
CA ILE A 61 -6.81 30.97 -0.81
C ILE A 61 -7.77 31.74 -1.72
N ASP A 62 -9.09 31.56 -1.53
CA ASP A 62 -10.11 32.29 -2.28
C ASP A 62 -9.92 33.82 -2.11
N GLN A 63 -9.64 34.31 -0.90
CA GLN A 63 -9.32 35.71 -0.65
C GLN A 63 -8.07 36.21 -1.37
N VAL A 64 -7.03 35.36 -1.47
CA VAL A 64 -5.83 35.71 -2.25
C VAL A 64 -6.21 35.86 -3.73
N PHE A 65 -6.98 34.93 -4.29
CA PHE A 65 -7.44 35.03 -5.68
C PHE A 65 -8.35 36.24 -5.92
N ASP A 66 -9.27 36.56 -5.00
CA ASP A 66 -10.17 37.70 -5.11
C ASP A 66 -9.42 39.04 -5.16
N SER A 67 -8.23 39.10 -4.54
CA SER A 67 -7.36 40.29 -4.50
C SER A 67 -6.47 40.48 -5.73
N LEU A 68 -6.41 39.51 -6.66
CA LEU A 68 -5.55 39.61 -7.83
C LEU A 68 -6.09 40.60 -8.88
N PRO A 69 -5.20 41.36 -9.56
CA PRO A 69 -5.56 42.18 -10.72
C PRO A 69 -6.11 41.37 -11.89
N GLN A 70 -6.95 42.00 -12.74
CA GLN A 70 -7.58 41.34 -13.89
C GLN A 70 -6.56 40.84 -14.93
N ASP A 71 -5.48 41.59 -15.17
CA ASP A 71 -4.44 41.23 -16.13
C ASP A 71 -3.68 39.95 -15.75
N ILE A 72 -3.72 39.56 -14.46
CA ILE A 72 -3.20 38.28 -13.98
C ILE A 72 -4.15 37.13 -14.32
N PHE A 73 -5.47 37.34 -14.17
CA PHE A 73 -6.46 36.33 -14.57
C PHE A 73 -6.45 36.07 -16.07
N ASP A 74 -6.19 37.08 -16.89
CA ASP A 74 -6.09 36.92 -18.34
C ASP A 74 -4.90 36.06 -18.79
N LYS A 75 -3.87 35.97 -17.94
CA LYS A 75 -2.68 35.11 -18.08
C LYS A 75 -2.87 33.71 -17.49
N MET A 76 -3.99 33.43 -16.84
CA MET A 76 -4.25 32.11 -16.25
C MET A 76 -4.34 31.06 -17.36
N PRO A 77 -3.52 29.99 -17.33
CA PRO A 77 -3.56 28.95 -18.34
C PRO A 77 -4.89 28.19 -18.26
N LEU A 78 -5.31 27.63 -19.40
CA LEU A 78 -6.44 26.71 -19.42
C LEU A 78 -6.13 25.47 -18.56
N PRO A 79 -7.14 24.85 -17.94
CA PRO A 79 -6.96 23.57 -17.26
C PRO A 79 -6.35 22.53 -18.22
N PRO A 80 -5.49 21.61 -17.73
CA PRO A 80 -4.84 20.62 -18.59
C PRO A 80 -5.84 19.86 -19.48
N GLY A 81 -5.59 19.81 -20.78
CA GLY A 81 -6.41 19.17 -21.80
C GLY A 81 -7.54 20.01 -22.39
N PHE A 82 -7.86 21.16 -21.79
CA PHE A 82 -8.77 22.13 -22.43
C PHE A 82 -8.11 22.80 -23.64
N ASP A 83 -6.78 22.85 -23.70
CA ASP A 83 -5.98 23.29 -24.85
C ASP A 83 -6.24 22.47 -26.13
N LYS A 84 -6.83 21.27 -26.00
CA LYS A 84 -7.16 20.38 -27.12
C LYS A 84 -8.59 20.54 -27.63
N LEU A 85 -9.42 21.33 -26.95
CA LEU A 85 -10.82 21.54 -27.32
C LEU A 85 -10.92 22.57 -28.46
N PRO A 86 -12.06 22.65 -29.17
CA PRO A 86 -12.33 23.73 -30.12
C PRO A 86 -12.18 25.12 -29.47
N SER A 87 -11.78 26.13 -30.26
CA SER A 87 -11.42 27.47 -29.77
C SER A 87 -12.58 28.19 -29.07
N ASP A 88 -13.81 27.99 -29.55
CA ASP A 88 -15.03 28.52 -28.93
C ASP A 88 -15.24 27.96 -27.51
N ILE A 89 -14.98 26.67 -27.30
CA ILE A 89 -15.06 26.03 -25.98
C ILE A 89 -13.93 26.49 -25.06
N GLN A 90 -12.73 26.69 -25.62
CA GLN A 90 -11.61 27.27 -24.88
C GLN A 90 -11.92 28.68 -24.39
N GLU A 91 -12.52 29.51 -25.25
CA GLU A 91 -12.95 30.87 -24.91
C GLU A 91 -14.05 30.86 -23.85
N GLN A 92 -15.03 29.95 -23.93
CA GLN A 92 -16.06 29.80 -22.89
C GLN A 92 -15.45 29.39 -21.54
N ALA A 93 -14.54 28.41 -21.54
CA ALA A 93 -13.84 27.97 -20.34
C ALA A 93 -12.99 29.11 -19.74
N LYS A 94 -12.31 29.88 -20.59
CA LYS A 94 -11.54 31.06 -20.18
C LYS A 94 -12.45 32.14 -19.61
N ALA A 95 -13.58 32.44 -20.24
CA ALA A 95 -14.56 33.41 -19.74
C ALA A 95 -15.10 33.03 -18.36
N ILE A 96 -15.49 31.77 -18.15
CA ILE A 96 -15.94 31.26 -16.84
C ILE A 96 -14.85 31.43 -15.78
N ASN A 97 -13.60 31.12 -16.16
CA ASN A 97 -12.46 31.18 -15.27
C ASN A 97 -12.05 32.62 -14.91
N SER A 98 -12.16 33.56 -15.85
CA SER A 98 -11.82 34.98 -15.67
C SER A 98 -12.94 35.82 -15.04
N ASP A 99 -14.17 35.32 -14.97
CA ASP A 99 -15.31 36.05 -14.41
C ASP A 99 -15.17 36.26 -12.89
N ARG A 100 -15.06 37.51 -12.43
CA ARG A 100 -14.92 37.85 -11.00
C ARG A 100 -16.24 37.90 -10.23
N THR A 101 -17.37 37.87 -10.93
CA THR A 101 -18.71 37.90 -10.30
C THR A 101 -19.09 36.55 -9.71
N ILE A 102 -18.39 35.48 -10.09
CA ILE A 102 -18.69 34.10 -9.75
C ILE A 102 -17.63 33.56 -8.78
N LYS A 103 -18.07 32.93 -7.69
CA LYS A 103 -17.14 32.29 -6.72
C LYS A 103 -16.48 31.06 -7.33
N TRP A 104 -15.26 30.72 -6.87
CA TRP A 104 -14.51 29.56 -7.36
C TRP A 104 -15.30 28.24 -7.36
N GLY A 105 -16.16 28.03 -6.35
CA GLY A 105 -17.06 26.87 -6.30
C GLY A 105 -18.06 26.83 -7.46
N GLU A 106 -18.67 27.96 -7.79
CA GLU A 106 -19.63 28.09 -8.90
C GLU A 106 -18.91 28.03 -10.26
N LYS A 107 -17.68 28.56 -10.37
CA LYS A 107 -16.83 28.38 -11.58
C LYS A 107 -16.64 26.90 -11.89
N ARG A 108 -16.36 26.07 -10.88
CA ARG A 108 -16.22 24.62 -11.06
C ARG A 108 -17.50 23.95 -11.55
N GLU A 109 -18.67 24.39 -11.09
CA GLU A 109 -19.96 23.88 -11.58
C GLU A 109 -20.19 24.29 -13.04
N LYS A 110 -19.97 25.57 -13.39
CA LYS A 110 -20.09 26.03 -14.78
C LYS A 110 -19.12 25.32 -15.73
N ILE A 111 -17.88 25.08 -15.32
CA ILE A 111 -16.92 24.28 -16.10
C ILE A 111 -17.41 22.83 -16.20
N ARG A 112 -17.98 22.25 -15.15
CA ARG A 112 -18.53 20.89 -15.20
C ARG A 112 -19.71 20.80 -16.17
N ASP A 113 -20.61 21.79 -16.16
CA ASP A 113 -21.76 21.82 -17.06
C ASP A 113 -21.35 22.08 -18.51
N LEU A 114 -20.32 22.91 -18.73
CA LEU A 114 -19.66 23.03 -20.02
C LEU A 114 -19.10 21.67 -20.48
N ILE A 115 -18.37 20.94 -19.63
CA ILE A 115 -17.86 19.59 -19.99
C ILE A 115 -19.00 18.63 -20.34
N LYS A 116 -20.11 18.65 -19.58
CA LYS A 116 -21.27 17.78 -19.83
C LYS A 116 -21.95 18.09 -21.16
N SER A 117 -22.00 19.35 -21.58
CA SER A 117 -22.61 19.74 -22.85
C SER A 117 -21.76 19.40 -24.07
N LEU A 118 -20.46 19.11 -23.90
CA LEU A 118 -19.58 18.70 -25.00
C LEU A 118 -20.00 17.35 -25.60
N PRO A 119 -19.78 17.13 -26.91
CA PRO A 119 -19.79 15.81 -27.54
C PRO A 119 -18.81 14.82 -26.87
N GLU A 120 -19.15 13.53 -26.89
CA GLU A 120 -18.38 12.48 -26.21
C GLU A 120 -16.91 12.41 -26.67
N GLU A 121 -16.65 12.61 -27.96
CA GLU A 121 -15.27 12.62 -28.50
C GLU A 121 -14.42 13.74 -27.89
N GLN A 122 -15.00 14.91 -27.66
CA GLN A 122 -14.32 16.05 -27.06
C GLN A 122 -14.12 15.87 -25.55
N ARG A 123 -15.11 15.27 -24.86
CA ARG A 123 -14.96 14.92 -23.43
C ARG A 123 -13.77 13.98 -23.20
N ARG A 124 -13.54 13.03 -24.11
CA ARG A 124 -12.40 12.09 -24.04
C ARG A 124 -11.04 12.78 -24.16
N MET A 125 -10.97 13.95 -24.80
CA MET A 125 -9.73 14.73 -24.91
C MET A 125 -9.34 15.42 -23.60
N ILE A 126 -10.33 15.69 -22.73
CA ILE A 126 -10.10 16.26 -21.42
C ILE A 126 -9.61 15.14 -20.49
N PRO A 127 -8.36 15.18 -19.99
CA PRO A 127 -7.88 14.19 -19.04
C PRO A 127 -8.76 14.29 -17.80
N TYR A 128 -9.46 13.20 -17.48
CA TYR A 128 -10.28 13.12 -16.28
C TYR A 128 -9.47 13.63 -15.09
N PRO A 129 -10.00 14.58 -14.29
CA PRO A 129 -9.32 15.02 -13.10
C PRO A 129 -8.98 13.78 -12.27
N ARG A 130 -7.68 13.53 -12.05
CA ARG A 130 -7.19 12.46 -11.15
C ARG A 130 -7.73 12.60 -9.72
N PHE A 131 -8.42 13.72 -9.44
CA PHE A 131 -9.21 13.97 -8.25
C PHE A 131 -10.71 13.76 -8.55
N GLY A 132 -11.15 12.50 -8.59
CA GLY A 132 -12.56 12.14 -8.36
C GLY A 132 -13.48 11.93 -9.58
N GLY A 133 -12.97 11.50 -10.74
CA GLY A 133 -13.77 10.96 -11.87
C GLY A 133 -13.97 9.44 -11.82
N PRO A 134 -14.85 8.85 -12.68
CA PRO A 134 -15.62 7.63 -12.41
C PRO A 134 -14.75 6.39 -12.18
N MET A 135 -15.14 5.60 -11.18
CA MET A 135 -14.44 4.38 -10.80
C MET A 135 -14.37 3.39 -11.99
N PRO A 136 -13.28 2.60 -12.12
CA PRO A 136 -13.42 1.32 -12.79
C PRO A 136 -14.57 0.57 -12.09
N PRO A 137 -15.55 0.00 -12.82
CA PRO A 137 -16.83 -0.42 -12.27
C PRO A 137 -16.75 -1.45 -11.13
N PHE A 138 -15.57 -2.06 -10.90
CA PHE A 138 -15.35 -3.03 -9.83
C PHE A 138 -13.99 -2.88 -9.13
N GLY A 139 -13.56 -1.64 -8.86
CA GLY A 139 -12.38 -1.38 -8.01
C GLY A 139 -12.66 -1.55 -6.51
N PRO A 140 -11.64 -1.81 -5.66
CA PRO A 140 -11.78 -2.09 -4.22
C PRO A 140 -12.16 -0.86 -3.36
N ARG A 141 -12.79 0.17 -3.94
CA ARG A 141 -13.21 1.39 -3.26
C ARG A 141 -14.70 1.69 -3.49
N GLY A 142 -15.55 0.78 -3.03
CA GLY A 142 -17.00 1.01 -2.92
C GLY A 142 -17.77 0.95 -4.23
N LEU A 143 -19.09 0.82 -4.11
CA LEU A 143 -20.01 0.88 -5.24
C LEU A 143 -20.09 2.31 -5.78
N PRO A 144 -20.28 2.51 -7.11
CA PRO A 144 -20.49 3.83 -7.67
C PRO A 144 -21.70 4.54 -7.05
N PRO A 145 -21.71 5.89 -7.02
CA PRO A 145 -22.81 6.67 -6.41
C PRO A 145 -24.11 6.64 -7.21
N LEU A 146 -24.08 6.13 -8.44
CA LEU A 146 -25.25 5.94 -9.30
C LEU A 146 -25.24 4.54 -9.92
N PRO A 147 -26.43 3.97 -10.24
CA PRO A 147 -26.50 2.70 -10.95
C PRO A 147 -25.82 2.86 -12.32
N PRO A 148 -25.30 1.77 -12.91
CA PRO A 148 -24.60 1.86 -14.19
C PRO A 148 -25.47 2.49 -15.29
N PRO A 149 -24.86 3.19 -16.28
CA PRO A 149 -25.60 3.74 -17.43
C PRO A 149 -26.45 2.67 -18.12
N GLY A 150 -27.65 3.05 -18.59
CA GLY A 150 -28.60 2.13 -19.25
C GLY A 150 -29.53 1.35 -18.29
N PHE A 151 -29.27 1.37 -16.98
CA PHE A 151 -30.18 0.75 -15.99
C PHE A 151 -31.51 1.49 -15.87
N LYS A 152 -31.52 2.81 -16.09
CA LYS A 152 -32.72 3.66 -15.95
C LYS A 152 -33.74 3.38 -17.05
N GLU A 153 -33.24 3.04 -18.23
CA GLU A 153 -34.01 2.80 -19.44
C GLU A 153 -34.64 1.39 -19.46
N VAL A 154 -34.02 0.44 -18.75
CA VAL A 154 -34.43 -0.97 -18.74
C VAL A 154 -35.22 -1.34 -17.49
N LEU A 155 -34.85 -0.83 -16.32
CA LEU A 155 -35.51 -1.18 -15.06
C LEU A 155 -36.80 -0.39 -14.85
N PRO A 156 -37.82 -0.96 -14.18
CA PRO A 156 -38.98 -0.21 -13.71
C PRO A 156 -38.52 0.96 -12.82
N SER A 157 -39.16 2.13 -12.96
CA SER A 157 -38.74 3.35 -12.28
C SER A 157 -38.61 3.18 -10.76
N GLU A 158 -39.54 2.44 -10.15
CA GLU A 158 -39.51 2.13 -8.71
C GLU A 158 -38.28 1.30 -8.28
N VAL A 159 -37.83 0.38 -9.14
CA VAL A 159 -36.64 -0.45 -8.88
C VAL A 159 -35.39 0.41 -8.99
N TYR A 160 -35.31 1.24 -10.03
CA TYR A 160 -34.17 2.14 -10.24
C TYR A 160 -34.01 3.14 -9.09
N GLU A 161 -35.10 3.75 -8.61
CA GLU A 161 -35.08 4.68 -7.48
C GLU A 161 -34.57 4.02 -6.19
N LYS A 162 -35.00 2.78 -5.91
CA LYS A 162 -34.50 1.99 -4.77
C LYS A 162 -32.99 1.73 -4.87
N LEU A 163 -32.48 1.44 -6.07
CA LEU A 163 -31.04 1.24 -6.29
C LEU A 163 -30.24 2.53 -6.01
N VAL A 164 -30.75 3.69 -6.46
CA VAL A 164 -30.15 5.01 -6.19
C VAL A 164 -30.16 5.30 -4.68
N GLU A 165 -31.24 5.00 -3.98
CA GLU A 165 -31.34 5.19 -2.53
C GLU A 165 -30.31 4.31 -1.78
N ILE A 166 -30.20 3.03 -2.15
CA ILE A 166 -29.23 2.09 -1.54
C ILE A 166 -27.80 2.59 -1.75
N GLN A 167 -27.44 3.04 -2.95
CA GLN A 167 -26.09 3.54 -3.23
C GLN A 167 -25.75 4.81 -2.46
N ASN A 168 -26.71 5.73 -2.29
CA ASN A 168 -26.53 6.98 -1.54
C ASN A 168 -26.64 6.81 -0.02
N SER A 169 -27.07 5.63 0.46
CA SER A 169 -27.15 5.35 1.89
C SER A 169 -25.77 5.27 2.58
N LYS A 170 -25.76 5.38 3.91
CA LYS A 170 -24.57 5.23 4.76
C LYS A 170 -24.20 3.77 5.07
N LEU A 171 -24.84 2.81 4.41
CA LEU A 171 -24.58 1.38 4.61
C LEU A 171 -23.15 1.00 4.23
N SER A 172 -22.64 -0.07 4.84
CA SER A 172 -21.39 -0.69 4.42
C SER A 172 -21.51 -1.23 2.99
N ASN A 173 -20.36 -1.44 2.32
CA ASN A 173 -20.37 -1.94 0.95
C ASN A 173 -21.02 -3.32 0.83
N GLN A 174 -20.90 -4.17 1.85
CA GLN A 174 -21.53 -5.49 1.84
C GLN A 174 -23.05 -5.38 1.96
N GLU A 175 -23.54 -4.60 2.92
CA GLU A 175 -24.97 -4.36 3.08
C GLU A 175 -25.61 -3.73 1.84
N LYS A 176 -24.88 -2.84 1.14
CA LYS A 176 -25.32 -2.28 -0.14
C LYS A 176 -25.47 -3.38 -1.21
N LYS A 177 -24.48 -4.28 -1.35
CA LYS A 177 -24.57 -5.40 -2.30
C LYS A 177 -25.77 -6.30 -1.98
N ASP A 178 -25.94 -6.66 -0.71
CA ASP A 178 -27.01 -7.57 -0.29
C ASP A 178 -28.40 -6.96 -0.54
N LYS A 179 -28.57 -5.66 -0.25
CA LYS A 179 -29.82 -4.94 -0.56
C LYS A 179 -30.07 -4.78 -2.07
N ILE A 180 -29.03 -4.51 -2.85
CA ILE A 180 -29.14 -4.47 -4.31
C ILE A 180 -29.60 -5.83 -4.84
N ASP A 181 -28.98 -6.93 -4.39
CA ASP A 181 -29.39 -8.29 -4.76
C ASP A 181 -30.85 -8.56 -4.37
N GLN A 182 -31.28 -8.14 -3.19
CA GLN A 182 -32.66 -8.28 -2.75
C GLN A 182 -33.65 -7.53 -3.65
N VAL A 183 -33.34 -6.28 -4.03
CA VAL A 183 -34.16 -5.48 -4.95
C VAL A 183 -34.22 -6.13 -6.33
N MET A 184 -33.09 -6.61 -6.83
CA MET A 184 -32.98 -7.17 -8.18
C MET A 184 -33.62 -8.56 -8.31
N LYS A 185 -33.75 -9.33 -7.22
CA LYS A 185 -34.48 -10.62 -7.21
C LYS A 185 -35.96 -10.50 -7.58
N GLY A 186 -36.57 -9.33 -7.36
CA GLY A 186 -37.97 -9.07 -7.72
C GLY A 186 -38.18 -8.65 -9.17
N VAL A 187 -37.11 -8.45 -9.94
CA VAL A 187 -37.19 -7.97 -11.34
C VAL A 187 -37.42 -9.17 -12.28
N PRO A 188 -38.37 -9.10 -13.23
CA PRO A 188 -38.60 -10.17 -14.20
C PRO A 188 -37.33 -10.53 -14.97
N LYS A 189 -37.13 -11.84 -15.22
CA LYS A 189 -35.94 -12.35 -15.91
C LYS A 189 -35.76 -11.72 -17.30
N GLU A 190 -36.85 -11.48 -18.02
CA GLU A 190 -36.85 -10.82 -19.33
C GLU A 190 -36.29 -9.39 -19.25
N THR A 191 -36.67 -8.64 -18.22
CA THR A 191 -36.12 -7.30 -17.95
C THR A 191 -34.64 -7.36 -17.59
N LEU A 192 -34.25 -8.34 -16.77
CA LEU A 192 -32.85 -8.54 -16.37
C LEU A 192 -31.93 -8.90 -17.54
N GLN A 193 -32.43 -9.56 -18.57
CA GLN A 193 -31.68 -9.91 -19.78
C GLN A 193 -31.43 -8.71 -20.70
N ASN A 194 -32.27 -7.67 -20.60
CA ASN A 194 -32.12 -6.44 -21.38
C ASN A 194 -31.16 -5.43 -20.73
N ILE A 195 -30.65 -5.73 -19.52
CA ILE A 195 -29.67 -4.88 -18.84
C ILE A 195 -28.40 -4.79 -19.70
N PRO A 196 -27.87 -3.58 -19.95
CA PRO A 196 -26.64 -3.42 -20.71
C PRO A 196 -25.49 -4.17 -20.04
N LEU A 197 -24.68 -4.83 -20.87
CA LEU A 197 -23.44 -5.44 -20.38
C LEU A 197 -22.46 -4.36 -19.92
N PRO A 198 -21.56 -4.69 -18.99
CA PRO A 198 -20.41 -3.84 -18.72
C PRO A 198 -19.66 -3.50 -20.04
N PRO A 199 -19.19 -2.25 -20.24
CA PRO A 199 -18.56 -1.82 -21.49
C PRO A 199 -17.38 -2.68 -21.95
N PHE A 200 -16.67 -3.30 -21.01
CA PHE A 200 -15.54 -4.19 -21.31
C PHE A 200 -15.95 -5.54 -21.94
N LEU A 201 -17.24 -5.87 -21.94
CA LEU A 201 -17.81 -7.07 -22.57
C LEU A 201 -18.55 -6.76 -23.88
N GLU A 202 -18.82 -5.48 -24.18
CA GLU A 202 -19.59 -5.06 -25.37
C GLU A 202 -18.89 -5.40 -26.69
N ASN A 203 -17.56 -5.52 -26.67
CA ASN A 203 -16.75 -5.85 -27.86
C ASN A 203 -16.58 -7.36 -28.10
N LEU A 204 -17.19 -8.22 -27.27
CA LEU A 204 -17.09 -9.67 -27.41
C LEU A 204 -18.11 -10.21 -28.42
N PRO A 205 -17.89 -11.41 -29.01
CA PRO A 205 -18.87 -12.10 -29.84
C PRO A 205 -20.25 -12.25 -29.15
N THR A 206 -21.32 -12.26 -29.93
CA THR A 206 -22.71 -12.23 -29.42
C THR A 206 -23.07 -13.43 -28.54
N ASP A 207 -22.51 -14.60 -28.84
CA ASP A 207 -22.64 -15.82 -28.04
C ASP A 207 -21.95 -15.68 -26.67
N VAL A 208 -20.77 -15.08 -26.63
CA VAL A 208 -20.01 -14.80 -25.40
C VAL A 208 -20.73 -13.75 -24.55
N GLN A 209 -21.25 -12.70 -25.18
CA GLN A 209 -22.11 -11.72 -24.52
C GLN A 209 -23.36 -12.36 -23.93
N GLY A 210 -24.01 -13.28 -24.67
CA GLY A 210 -25.19 -14.01 -24.20
C GLY A 210 -24.93 -14.77 -22.90
N LYS A 211 -23.83 -15.53 -22.84
CA LYS A 211 -23.41 -16.24 -21.61
C LYS A 211 -23.06 -15.30 -20.47
N ALA A 212 -22.36 -14.20 -20.75
CA ALA A 212 -22.06 -13.21 -19.73
C ALA A 212 -23.32 -12.55 -19.15
N ARG A 213 -24.33 -12.24 -19.99
CA ARG A 213 -25.64 -11.76 -19.54
C ARG A 213 -26.33 -12.80 -18.67
N GLU A 214 -26.35 -14.06 -19.09
CA GLU A 214 -26.97 -15.14 -18.31
C GLU A 214 -26.38 -15.24 -16.88
N ILE A 215 -25.05 -15.18 -16.77
CA ILE A 215 -24.36 -15.19 -15.47
C ILE A 215 -24.73 -13.96 -14.63
N LEU A 216 -24.66 -12.76 -15.23
CA LEU A 216 -24.89 -11.50 -14.53
C LEU A 216 -26.35 -11.28 -14.12
N SER A 217 -27.30 -11.83 -14.88
CA SER A 217 -28.74 -11.73 -14.62
C SER A 217 -29.27 -12.82 -13.68
N ASN A 218 -28.44 -13.76 -13.21
CA ASN A 218 -28.86 -14.82 -12.30
C ASN A 218 -28.89 -14.36 -10.82
N PHE A 219 -29.83 -13.50 -10.45
CA PHE A 219 -29.94 -12.97 -9.08
C PHE A 219 -30.38 -13.99 -8.01
N SER A 220 -30.52 -15.27 -8.36
CA SER A 220 -30.57 -16.36 -7.37
C SER A 220 -29.23 -16.51 -6.63
N ASP A 221 -28.12 -16.25 -7.32
CA ASP A 221 -26.77 -16.19 -6.75
C ASP A 221 -26.50 -14.84 -6.10
N THR A 222 -25.57 -14.78 -5.14
CA THR A 222 -25.08 -13.49 -4.61
C THR A 222 -24.18 -12.78 -5.62
N PHE A 223 -24.03 -11.46 -5.47
CA PHE A 223 -23.16 -10.64 -6.31
C PHE A 223 -21.75 -11.24 -6.45
N ASP A 224 -21.14 -11.67 -5.35
CA ASP A 224 -19.78 -12.21 -5.36
C ASP A 224 -19.70 -13.55 -6.11
N VAL A 225 -20.72 -14.40 -6.01
CA VAL A 225 -20.81 -15.67 -6.75
C VAL A 225 -21.00 -15.42 -8.26
N ARG A 226 -21.88 -14.49 -8.65
CA ARG A 226 -22.04 -14.10 -10.07
C ARG A 226 -20.75 -13.54 -10.64
N HIS A 227 -20.08 -12.68 -9.88
CA HIS A 227 -18.80 -12.10 -10.28
C HIS A 227 -17.72 -13.19 -10.42
N GLN A 228 -17.64 -14.14 -9.49
CA GLN A 228 -16.72 -15.28 -9.59
C GLN A 228 -17.00 -16.14 -10.84
N LYS A 229 -18.26 -16.53 -11.08
CA LYS A 229 -18.65 -17.29 -12.27
C LYS A 229 -18.31 -16.54 -13.57
N LEU A 230 -18.46 -15.22 -13.58
CA LEU A 230 -18.07 -14.39 -14.72
C LEU A 230 -16.56 -14.43 -14.95
N HIS A 231 -15.74 -14.36 -13.90
CA HIS A 231 -14.27 -14.50 -14.02
C HIS A 231 -13.88 -15.89 -14.52
N GLU A 232 -14.44 -16.96 -13.94
CA GLU A 232 -14.21 -18.34 -14.40
C GLU A 232 -14.59 -18.49 -15.89
N PHE A 233 -15.73 -17.96 -16.29
CA PHE A 233 -16.14 -17.93 -17.70
C PHE A 233 -15.14 -17.18 -18.58
N ILE A 234 -14.70 -15.98 -18.18
CA ILE A 234 -13.70 -15.19 -18.91
C ILE A 234 -12.38 -15.96 -19.02
N GLU A 235 -11.96 -16.70 -18.01
CA GLU A 235 -10.73 -17.51 -18.03
C GLU A 235 -10.81 -18.68 -19.02
N THR A 236 -12.01 -19.23 -19.27
CA THR A 236 -12.22 -20.28 -20.27
C THR A 236 -12.25 -19.77 -21.72
N LEU A 237 -12.31 -18.45 -21.93
CA LEU A 237 -12.35 -17.88 -23.28
C LEU A 237 -11.01 -18.08 -24.02
N PRO A 238 -11.03 -18.28 -25.35
CA PRO A 238 -9.85 -18.24 -26.19
C PRO A 238 -9.01 -16.97 -25.93
N GLU A 239 -7.68 -17.08 -26.03
CA GLU A 239 -6.76 -15.98 -25.73
C GLU A 239 -7.06 -14.71 -26.55
N GLU A 240 -7.46 -14.87 -27.81
CA GLU A 240 -7.82 -13.74 -28.67
C GLU A 240 -9.00 -12.94 -28.13
N LEU A 241 -10.02 -13.61 -27.58
CA LEU A 241 -11.17 -12.94 -26.97
C LEU A 241 -10.82 -12.32 -25.62
N ARG A 242 -9.95 -12.97 -24.84
CA ARG A 242 -9.46 -12.40 -23.57
C ARG A 242 -8.68 -11.10 -23.78
N LYS A 243 -7.97 -10.95 -24.90
CA LYS A 243 -7.26 -9.71 -25.26
C LYS A 243 -8.19 -8.53 -25.56
N LEU A 244 -9.43 -8.79 -26.01
CA LEU A 244 -10.44 -7.76 -26.24
C LEU A 244 -11.04 -7.21 -24.94
N ILE A 245 -10.93 -7.97 -23.84
CA ILE A 245 -11.36 -7.53 -22.53
C ILE A 245 -10.25 -6.65 -21.96
N PRO A 246 -10.46 -5.33 -21.76
CA PRO A 246 -9.46 -4.47 -21.15
C PRO A 246 -9.09 -5.02 -19.79
N HIS A 247 -7.88 -5.58 -19.69
CA HIS A 247 -7.31 -5.91 -18.40
C HIS A 247 -7.30 -4.63 -17.55
N PRO A 248 -7.71 -4.69 -16.27
CA PRO A 248 -7.57 -3.53 -15.39
C PRO A 248 -6.13 -3.04 -15.53
N PRO A 249 -5.90 -1.71 -15.70
CA PRO A 249 -4.58 -1.19 -15.96
C PRO A 249 -3.61 -1.83 -14.97
N LYS A 250 -2.61 -2.53 -15.52
CA LYS A 250 -1.55 -3.17 -14.76
C LYS A 250 -0.88 -2.05 -13.97
N PHE A 251 -1.34 -1.80 -12.76
CA PHE A 251 -0.69 -0.89 -11.82
C PHE A 251 0.69 -1.49 -11.54
N GLY A 252 1.70 -1.00 -12.27
CA GLY A 252 3.12 -1.24 -12.05
C GLY A 252 3.54 -2.70 -12.03
N GLY A 253 3.82 -3.24 -13.22
CA GLY A 253 4.77 -4.32 -13.51
C GLY A 253 4.79 -5.56 -12.62
N PHE A 254 4.05 -6.62 -12.99
CA PHE A 254 4.33 -8.00 -12.56
C PHE A 254 3.90 -8.99 -13.66
N GLY A 255 4.71 -10.03 -13.88
CA GLY A 255 4.69 -10.96 -15.02
C GLY A 255 3.51 -11.95 -15.13
N PRO A 256 3.62 -13.02 -15.96
CA PRO A 256 2.51 -13.68 -16.63
C PRO A 256 1.75 -14.77 -15.83
N PHE A 257 1.77 -14.76 -14.50
CA PHE A 257 1.17 -15.85 -13.71
C PHE A 257 0.09 -15.36 -12.73
N GLY A 258 -1.17 -15.56 -13.13
CA GLY A 258 -2.32 -15.89 -12.27
C GLY A 258 -2.99 -14.78 -11.43
N PRO A 259 -4.25 -15.01 -10.99
CA PRO A 259 -4.99 -14.10 -10.12
C PRO A 259 -4.25 -13.89 -8.79
N ARG A 260 -4.42 -12.71 -8.20
CA ARG A 260 -3.89 -12.38 -6.87
C ARG A 260 -4.42 -13.35 -5.82
N HIS A 261 -3.72 -14.45 -5.56
CA HIS A 261 -3.86 -15.11 -4.27
C HIS A 261 -3.43 -14.11 -3.20
N HIS A 262 -4.35 -13.87 -2.27
CA HIS A 262 -4.19 -13.00 -1.12
C HIS A 262 -2.80 -13.18 -0.48
N ARG A 263 -2.26 -12.11 0.13
CA ARG A 263 -1.09 -12.18 1.03
C ARG A 263 -1.38 -12.96 2.33
N GLY A 264 -2.29 -13.92 2.30
CA GLY A 264 -2.61 -14.84 3.37
C GLY A 264 -1.98 -16.21 3.12
N PHE A 265 -2.00 -17.04 4.16
CA PHE A 265 -1.77 -18.47 4.01
C PHE A 265 -2.82 -19.05 3.04
N PRO A 266 -2.44 -19.91 2.08
CA PRO A 266 -3.37 -20.44 1.09
C PRO A 266 -4.54 -21.16 1.80
N PRO A 267 -5.80 -20.90 1.39
CA PRO A 267 -6.96 -21.45 2.08
C PRO A 267 -7.05 -22.97 1.93
N HIS A 268 -6.52 -23.54 0.85
CA HIS A 268 -6.57 -24.97 0.57
C HIS A 268 -5.20 -25.50 0.14
N PRO A 269 -4.89 -26.78 0.39
CA PRO A 269 -3.75 -27.43 -0.23
C PRO A 269 -3.92 -27.52 -1.75
N PRO A 270 -2.83 -27.66 -2.54
CA PRO A 270 -2.91 -27.75 -3.99
C PRO A 270 -3.83 -28.90 -4.43
N PRO A 271 -4.76 -28.70 -5.39
CA PRO A 271 -5.71 -29.73 -5.80
C PRO A 271 -5.03 -31.04 -6.27
N GLU A 272 -3.86 -30.92 -6.90
CA GLU A 272 -3.04 -32.05 -7.36
C GLU A 272 -2.64 -33.01 -6.22
N PHE A 273 -2.63 -32.56 -4.96
CA PHE A 273 -2.31 -33.43 -3.83
C PHE A 273 -3.43 -34.43 -3.55
N LYS A 274 -4.67 -34.17 -4.00
CA LYS A 274 -5.83 -35.03 -3.72
C LYS A 274 -5.66 -36.42 -4.33
N GLU A 275 -5.15 -36.50 -5.56
CA GLU A 275 -4.92 -37.77 -6.26
C GLU A 275 -3.78 -38.59 -5.63
N ILE A 276 -2.77 -37.92 -5.07
CA ILE A 276 -1.55 -38.57 -4.54
C ILE A 276 -1.72 -38.99 -3.07
N LEU A 277 -2.32 -38.13 -2.26
CA LEU A 277 -2.57 -38.40 -0.84
C LEU A 277 -3.81 -39.26 -0.63
N GLY A 278 -4.73 -39.30 -1.60
CA GLY A 278 -6.05 -39.87 -1.40
C GLY A 278 -6.96 -38.96 -0.56
N GLU A 279 -8.26 -39.26 -0.58
CA GLU A 279 -9.29 -38.38 -0.01
C GLU A 279 -9.16 -38.18 1.50
N GLU A 280 -8.83 -39.24 2.24
CA GLU A 280 -8.71 -39.16 3.71
C GLU A 280 -7.55 -38.25 4.15
N LEU A 281 -6.35 -38.45 3.58
CA LEU A 281 -5.17 -37.67 3.94
C LEU A 281 -5.27 -36.23 3.42
N PHE A 282 -5.85 -36.04 2.23
CA PHE A 282 -6.09 -34.70 1.70
C PHE A 282 -7.05 -33.90 2.60
N ASN A 283 -8.14 -34.50 3.07
CA ASN A 283 -9.09 -33.83 3.96
C ASN A 283 -8.46 -33.48 5.32
N LYS A 284 -7.55 -34.32 5.84
CA LYS A 284 -6.76 -34.00 7.06
C LYS A 284 -5.86 -32.79 6.83
N LEU A 285 -5.18 -32.72 5.67
CA LEU A 285 -4.35 -31.57 5.31
C LEU A 285 -5.18 -30.30 5.13
N ASP A 286 -6.33 -30.39 4.45
CA ASP A 286 -7.24 -29.25 4.23
C ASP A 286 -7.82 -28.72 5.55
N ALA A 287 -8.17 -29.61 6.49
CA ALA A 287 -8.60 -29.21 7.83
C ALA A 287 -7.54 -28.36 8.55
N ILE A 288 -6.25 -28.70 8.42
CA ILE A 288 -5.15 -27.88 8.99
C ILE A 288 -5.08 -26.51 8.31
N HIS A 289 -5.31 -26.42 7.00
CA HIS A 289 -5.31 -25.15 6.28
C HIS A 289 -6.45 -24.22 6.72
N GLN A 290 -7.64 -24.79 6.92
CA GLN A 290 -8.88 -24.09 7.23
C GLN A 290 -9.07 -23.76 8.71
N ASP A 291 -8.26 -24.35 9.61
CA ASP A 291 -8.37 -24.11 11.05
C ASP A 291 -8.02 -22.65 11.39
N LYS A 292 -9.07 -21.86 11.66
CA LYS A 292 -8.98 -20.44 12.02
C LYS A 292 -8.50 -20.23 13.46
N ASN A 293 -8.52 -21.27 14.30
CA ASN A 293 -8.07 -21.19 15.68
C ASN A 293 -6.54 -21.30 15.79
N LEU A 294 -5.88 -21.75 14.73
CA LEU A 294 -4.42 -21.84 14.68
C LEU A 294 -3.81 -20.56 14.12
N THR A 295 -2.79 -20.08 14.84
CA THR A 295 -1.88 -19.10 14.30
C THR A 295 -1.22 -19.63 13.02
N ARG A 296 -0.70 -18.72 12.21
CA ARG A 296 -0.02 -19.09 10.96
C ARG A 296 1.17 -20.02 11.21
N GLU A 297 1.91 -19.81 12.29
CA GLU A 297 3.07 -20.63 12.64
C GLU A 297 2.66 -22.03 13.08
N GLU A 298 1.59 -22.14 13.87
CA GLU A 298 1.04 -23.44 14.27
C GLU A 298 0.50 -24.23 13.08
N ARG A 299 -0.14 -23.57 12.11
CA ARG A 299 -0.56 -24.24 10.86
C ARG A 299 0.61 -24.81 10.08
N PHE A 300 1.69 -24.03 9.92
CA PHE A 300 2.90 -24.55 9.26
C PHE A 300 3.52 -25.71 10.04
N LYS A 301 3.54 -25.64 11.37
CA LYS A 301 4.08 -26.72 12.20
C LYS A 301 3.26 -28.00 12.06
N LYS A 302 1.93 -27.92 12.15
CA LYS A 302 1.04 -29.08 11.96
C LYS A 302 1.13 -29.66 10.55
N MET A 303 1.28 -28.82 9.53
CA MET A 303 1.53 -29.29 8.17
C MET A 303 2.88 -30.01 8.05
N ASP A 304 3.94 -29.49 8.68
CA ASP A 304 5.26 -30.12 8.66
C ASP A 304 5.23 -31.48 9.34
N GLU A 305 4.58 -31.57 10.50
CA GLU A 305 4.32 -32.82 11.23
C GLU A 305 3.51 -33.80 10.36
N PHE A 306 2.43 -33.36 9.74
CA PHE A 306 1.64 -34.16 8.81
C PHE A 306 2.50 -34.70 7.66
N MET A 307 3.27 -33.84 6.99
CA MET A 307 4.13 -34.22 5.87
C MET A 307 5.24 -35.19 6.29
N SER A 308 5.81 -35.02 7.50
CA SER A 308 6.82 -35.92 8.05
C SER A 308 6.30 -37.32 8.36
N SER A 309 4.99 -37.46 8.57
CA SER A 309 4.33 -38.74 8.85
C SER A 309 3.98 -39.55 7.61
N LEU A 310 4.08 -38.95 6.41
CA LEU A 310 3.75 -39.61 5.15
C LEU A 310 4.85 -40.61 4.74
N PRO A 311 4.49 -41.73 4.09
CA PRO A 311 5.47 -42.64 3.50
C PRO A 311 6.36 -41.94 2.46
N SER A 312 7.64 -42.33 2.39
CA SER A 312 8.61 -41.80 1.41
C SER A 312 8.14 -41.97 -0.04
N GLU A 313 7.44 -43.08 -0.34
CA GLU A 313 6.86 -43.33 -1.66
C GLU A 313 5.76 -42.32 -2.02
N THR A 314 4.96 -41.88 -1.04
CA THR A 314 3.94 -40.84 -1.25
C THR A 314 4.57 -39.48 -1.44
N LEU A 315 5.58 -39.14 -0.63
CA LEU A 315 6.29 -37.86 -0.68
C LEU A 315 7.01 -37.64 -2.02
N THR A 316 7.62 -38.69 -2.58
CA THR A 316 8.29 -38.62 -3.89
C THR A 316 7.35 -38.42 -5.07
N LYS A 317 6.09 -38.84 -4.93
CA LYS A 317 5.04 -38.61 -5.94
C LYS A 317 4.48 -37.19 -5.90
N LEU A 318 4.66 -36.45 -4.80
CA LEU A 318 4.14 -35.09 -4.67
C LEU A 318 4.84 -34.11 -5.64
N PRO A 319 4.09 -33.24 -6.32
CA PRO A 319 4.65 -32.29 -7.25
C PRO A 319 5.42 -31.21 -6.50
N LEU A 320 6.54 -30.76 -7.09
CA LEU A 320 7.26 -29.61 -6.57
C LEU A 320 6.37 -28.35 -6.60
N PRO A 321 6.61 -27.39 -5.69
CA PRO A 321 6.00 -26.06 -5.77
C PRO A 321 6.12 -25.47 -7.19
N PRO A 322 5.08 -24.78 -7.71
CA PRO A 322 5.07 -24.27 -9.08
C PRO A 322 6.34 -23.49 -9.51
N PRO A 323 6.95 -22.63 -8.66
CA PRO A 323 8.23 -21.97 -8.94
C PRO A 323 9.38 -22.89 -9.36
N PHE A 324 9.38 -24.15 -8.93
CA PHE A 324 10.50 -25.07 -9.13
C PHE A 324 10.24 -26.07 -10.27
N ARG A 325 9.01 -26.14 -10.81
CA ARG A 325 8.65 -27.08 -11.88
C ARG A 325 9.33 -26.76 -13.22
N GLN A 326 9.74 -25.52 -13.41
CA GLN A 326 10.42 -25.05 -14.63
C GLN A 326 11.94 -25.27 -14.59
N LEU A 327 12.47 -25.72 -13.45
CA LEU A 327 13.91 -25.98 -13.30
C LEU A 327 14.31 -27.29 -13.99
N PRO A 328 15.58 -27.45 -14.38
CA PRO A 328 16.11 -28.73 -14.87
C PRO A 328 15.88 -29.89 -13.89
N THR A 329 15.73 -31.12 -14.41
CA THR A 329 15.35 -32.30 -13.63
C THR A 329 16.34 -32.63 -12.50
N ASP A 330 17.63 -32.44 -12.73
CA ASP A 330 18.70 -32.59 -11.75
C ASP A 330 18.57 -31.58 -10.59
N VAL A 331 18.25 -30.33 -10.92
CA VAL A 331 17.99 -29.26 -9.95
C VAL A 331 16.73 -29.58 -9.14
N GLN A 332 15.66 -30.04 -9.80
CA GLN A 332 14.42 -30.48 -9.15
C GLN A 332 14.67 -31.62 -8.16
N ASN A 333 15.47 -32.63 -8.54
CA ASN A 333 15.78 -33.77 -7.68
C ASN A 333 16.53 -33.34 -6.41
N LYS A 334 17.49 -32.42 -6.54
CA LYS A 334 18.19 -31.88 -5.38
C LYS A 334 17.29 -31.05 -4.47
N ILE A 335 16.35 -30.28 -5.03
CA ILE A 335 15.32 -29.57 -4.24
C ILE A 335 14.44 -30.57 -3.49
N ARG A 336 14.00 -31.67 -4.13
CA ARG A 336 13.22 -32.73 -3.47
C ARG A 336 14.00 -33.35 -2.31
N GLU A 337 15.26 -33.68 -2.50
CA GLU A 337 16.13 -34.24 -1.46
C GLU A 337 16.22 -33.30 -0.24
N ILE A 338 16.43 -32.00 -0.47
CA ILE A 338 16.47 -31.01 0.60
C ILE A 338 15.10 -30.90 1.30
N MET A 339 14.00 -30.90 0.54
CA MET A 339 12.64 -30.79 1.09
C MET A 339 12.19 -32.01 1.87
N HIS A 340 12.70 -33.21 1.54
CA HIS A 340 12.38 -34.48 2.20
C HIS A 340 13.28 -34.79 3.39
N ASN A 341 14.24 -33.93 3.70
CA ASN A 341 15.10 -34.11 4.87
C ASN A 341 14.38 -33.68 6.17
N PHE A 342 13.41 -34.47 6.63
CA PHE A 342 12.64 -34.19 7.85
C PHE A 342 13.44 -34.28 9.17
N SER A 343 14.75 -34.55 9.12
CA SER A 343 15.63 -34.43 10.29
C SER A 343 15.83 -32.97 10.74
N ILE A 344 15.48 -32.01 9.88
CA ILE A 344 15.53 -30.57 10.14
C ILE A 344 14.15 -29.95 9.92
N ASP A 345 13.88 -28.84 10.61
CA ASP A 345 12.59 -28.13 10.51
C ASP A 345 12.35 -27.55 9.10
N PHE A 346 11.07 -27.34 8.76
CA PHE A 346 10.69 -26.80 7.44
C PHE A 346 11.40 -25.49 7.09
N LYS A 347 11.63 -24.62 8.08
CA LYS A 347 12.30 -23.34 7.89
C LYS A 347 13.74 -23.53 7.41
N LYS A 348 14.47 -24.46 8.02
CA LYS A 348 15.84 -24.80 7.64
C LYS A 348 15.89 -25.50 6.29
N ARG A 349 14.92 -26.37 5.96
CA ARG A 349 14.80 -26.96 4.60
C ARG A 349 14.64 -25.87 3.54
N MET A 350 13.74 -24.92 3.76
CA MET A 350 13.55 -23.79 2.85
C MET A 350 14.79 -22.88 2.76
N GLN A 351 15.53 -22.71 3.85
CA GLN A 351 16.81 -22.00 3.80
C GLN A 351 17.84 -22.74 2.93
N ASN A 352 17.97 -24.05 3.10
CA ASN A 352 18.90 -24.86 2.32
C ASN A 352 18.51 -24.85 0.82
N VAL A 353 17.22 -24.91 0.48
CA VAL A 353 16.74 -24.75 -0.91
C VAL A 353 17.18 -23.40 -1.48
N ARG A 354 17.10 -22.32 -0.70
CA ARG A 354 17.53 -20.98 -1.16
C ARG A 354 19.03 -20.87 -1.35
N GLU A 355 19.81 -21.44 -0.43
CA GLU A 355 21.26 -21.48 -0.54
C GLU A 355 21.67 -22.25 -1.79
N PHE A 356 21.00 -23.37 -2.07
CA PHE A 356 21.21 -24.10 -3.31
C PHE A 356 20.82 -23.28 -4.55
N ILE A 357 19.66 -22.60 -4.56
CA ILE A 357 19.24 -21.77 -5.70
C ILE A 357 20.26 -20.67 -6.01
N LYS A 358 20.91 -20.07 -5.00
CA LYS A 358 21.97 -19.07 -5.20
C LYS A 358 23.21 -19.61 -5.90
N THR A 359 23.43 -20.93 -5.86
CA THR A 359 24.55 -21.59 -6.56
C THR A 359 24.23 -21.95 -8.01
N LEU A 360 22.98 -21.78 -8.45
CA LEU A 360 22.57 -22.08 -9.82
C LEU A 360 23.04 -21.00 -10.81
N PRO A 361 23.17 -21.34 -12.10
CA PRO A 361 23.34 -20.36 -13.18
C PRO A 361 22.26 -19.26 -13.19
N GLU A 362 22.61 -18.05 -13.63
CA GLU A 362 21.73 -16.86 -13.55
C GLU A 362 20.42 -17.00 -14.35
N ASP A 363 20.48 -17.70 -15.49
CA ASP A 363 19.32 -18.06 -16.31
C ASP A 363 18.34 -18.96 -15.55
N GLN A 364 18.83 -19.91 -14.76
CA GLN A 364 18.00 -20.77 -13.92
C GLN A 364 17.47 -20.05 -12.68
N GLN A 365 18.26 -19.13 -12.10
CA GLN A 365 17.79 -18.29 -10.99
C GLN A 365 16.61 -17.42 -11.40
N LYS A 366 16.59 -16.90 -12.63
CA LYS A 366 15.50 -16.07 -13.18
C LYS A 366 14.18 -16.83 -13.33
N LEU A 367 14.22 -18.16 -13.48
CA LEU A 367 13.03 -19.02 -13.55
C LEU A 367 12.35 -19.16 -12.19
N VAL A 368 13.10 -18.97 -11.09
CA VAL A 368 12.53 -19.00 -9.74
C VAL A 368 12.12 -17.58 -9.34
N PRO A 369 10.83 -17.29 -9.11
CA PRO A 369 10.43 -16.01 -8.54
C PRO A 369 11.20 -15.75 -7.24
N PRO A 370 11.64 -14.50 -6.99
CA PRO A 370 12.27 -14.15 -5.73
C PRO A 370 11.33 -14.57 -4.61
N PRO A 371 11.87 -15.18 -3.53
CA PRO A 371 11.01 -15.74 -2.51
C PRO A 371 10.08 -14.64 -1.99
N PRO A 372 8.79 -14.94 -1.77
CA PRO A 372 7.94 -14.00 -1.07
C PRO A 372 8.61 -13.71 0.28
N PRO A 373 8.52 -12.47 0.80
CA PRO A 373 9.32 -11.95 1.91
C PRO A 373 9.16 -12.70 3.26
N PHE A 374 8.47 -13.84 3.27
CA PHE A 374 8.04 -14.60 4.44
C PHE A 374 8.95 -15.79 4.81
N PHE A 375 9.68 -16.41 3.87
CA PHE A 375 10.49 -17.60 4.18
C PHE A 375 11.94 -17.29 4.59
N GLY A 376 12.32 -16.00 4.62
CA GLY A 376 13.60 -15.59 5.16
C GLY A 376 13.40 -15.12 6.57
N GLY A 377 14.18 -15.65 7.50
CA GLY A 377 14.52 -14.90 8.71
C GLY A 377 15.16 -13.53 8.40
N GLY A 378 15.47 -13.24 7.12
CA GLY A 378 15.68 -11.92 6.58
C GLY A 378 14.45 -11.04 6.67
N VAL A 379 14.50 -10.14 7.65
CA VAL A 379 13.75 -8.87 7.73
C VAL A 379 13.13 -8.46 6.40
N GLY A 380 11.81 -8.34 6.37
CA GLY A 380 11.04 -8.16 5.15
C GLY A 380 11.43 -6.91 4.36
N HIS A 381 12.01 -7.11 3.17
CA HIS A 381 12.29 -6.03 2.21
C HIS A 381 11.23 -5.89 1.10
N GLY A 382 10.01 -6.39 1.36
CA GLY A 382 8.90 -6.39 0.41
C GLY A 382 7.68 -5.55 0.82
N ARG A 383 7.84 -4.51 1.65
CA ARG A 383 6.75 -3.58 1.95
C ARG A 383 7.21 -2.13 1.76
N ARG A 384 6.69 -1.51 0.70
CA ARG A 384 6.48 -0.07 0.47
C ARG A 384 7.44 0.88 1.20
N HIS A 385 8.30 1.54 0.44
CA HIS A 385 9.02 2.78 0.76
C HIS A 385 8.11 3.85 1.41
N GLY A 386 7.81 3.69 2.69
CA GLY A 386 6.88 4.55 3.40
C GLY A 386 7.43 5.02 4.74
N PHE A 387 8.70 4.79 5.04
CA PHE A 387 9.25 5.10 6.36
C PHE A 387 10.70 5.59 6.33
N LEU A 388 11.22 6.02 5.18
CA LEU A 388 12.43 6.84 5.16
C LEU A 388 12.00 8.31 5.08
N PRO A 389 12.68 9.22 5.80
CA PRO A 389 12.65 10.62 5.41
C PRO A 389 12.99 10.66 3.92
N ARG A 390 12.34 11.51 3.13
CA ARG A 390 12.53 11.60 1.66
C ARG A 390 13.94 12.09 1.25
N GLY A 391 14.93 11.97 2.13
CA GLY A 391 16.31 12.38 1.96
C GLY A 391 17.11 12.17 3.24
N PRO A 392 18.43 12.38 3.18
CA PRO A 392 19.28 12.46 4.36
C PRO A 392 18.82 13.58 5.32
N PRO A 393 19.17 13.52 6.62
CA PRO A 393 18.81 14.57 7.58
C PRO A 393 19.30 15.95 7.13
N ALA A 394 18.43 16.96 7.17
CA ALA A 394 18.76 18.30 6.68
C ALA A 394 20.01 18.89 7.36
N ASP A 395 20.16 18.67 8.66
CA ASP A 395 21.29 19.12 9.48
C ASP A 395 22.66 18.58 9.00
N PHE A 396 22.69 17.54 8.16
CA PHE A 396 23.96 17.04 7.59
C PHE A 396 24.47 17.94 6.46
N LYS A 397 23.60 18.71 5.82
CA LYS A 397 23.92 19.55 4.66
C LYS A 397 25.03 20.57 4.97
N ASP A 398 24.99 21.14 6.17
CA ASP A 398 25.92 22.22 6.56
C ASP A 398 27.27 21.67 7.07
N ILE A 399 27.39 20.35 7.25
CA ILE A 399 28.58 19.69 7.81
C ILE A 399 29.29 18.85 6.74
N LEU A 400 28.53 18.22 5.85
CA LEU A 400 29.07 17.38 4.80
C LEU A 400 29.60 18.23 3.64
N PRO A 401 30.71 17.82 3.00
CA PRO A 401 31.09 18.36 1.70
C PRO A 401 29.93 18.29 0.70
N THR A 402 29.77 19.33 -0.12
CA THR A 402 28.62 19.50 -1.03
C THR A 402 28.45 18.31 -1.97
N ASP A 403 29.55 17.77 -2.51
CA ASP A 403 29.55 16.59 -3.37
C ASP A 403 29.02 15.33 -2.67
N LYS A 404 29.40 15.12 -1.41
CA LYS A 404 28.95 13.97 -0.61
C LYS A 404 27.49 14.09 -0.20
N TRP A 405 27.04 15.31 0.11
CA TRP A 405 25.64 15.59 0.38
C TRP A 405 24.76 15.28 -0.85
N GLU A 406 25.16 15.75 -2.03
CA GLU A 406 24.42 15.51 -3.28
C GLU A 406 24.34 14.01 -3.61
N GLN A 407 25.44 13.27 -3.45
CA GLN A 407 25.46 11.81 -3.61
C GLN A 407 24.46 11.13 -2.66
N LEU A 408 24.42 11.53 -1.39
CA LEU A 408 23.44 10.98 -0.43
C LEU A 408 22.01 11.30 -0.83
N VAL A 409 21.73 12.52 -1.28
CA VAL A 409 20.39 12.94 -1.73
C VAL A 409 19.94 12.14 -2.95
N GLU A 410 20.80 11.97 -3.95
CA GLU A 410 20.51 11.18 -5.15
C GLU A 410 20.25 9.71 -4.81
N LEU A 411 21.10 9.12 -3.97
CA LEU A 411 20.95 7.75 -3.51
C LEU A 411 19.62 7.52 -2.76
N HIS A 412 19.21 8.46 -1.90
CA HIS A 412 17.92 8.38 -1.22
C HIS A 412 16.75 8.45 -2.22
N LYS A 413 16.85 9.29 -3.25
CA LYS A 413 15.84 9.46 -4.32
C LYS A 413 15.80 8.31 -5.32
N SER A 414 16.87 7.53 -5.47
CA SER A 414 16.95 6.47 -6.47
C SER A 414 15.95 5.34 -6.19
N ASP A 415 15.03 5.10 -7.11
CA ASP A 415 14.12 3.94 -7.03
C ASP A 415 14.72 2.66 -7.63
N LYS A 416 15.94 2.75 -8.17
CA LYS A 416 16.62 1.65 -8.89
C LYS A 416 17.37 0.69 -7.97
N LEU A 417 17.77 1.15 -6.79
CA LEU A 417 18.60 0.40 -5.85
C LEU A 417 17.74 -0.25 -4.76
N SER A 418 18.05 -1.50 -4.45
CA SER A 418 17.53 -2.17 -3.25
C SER A 418 18.02 -1.48 -1.97
N TRP A 419 17.35 -1.74 -0.86
CA TRP A 419 17.72 -1.16 0.42
C TRP A 419 19.14 -1.53 0.87
N GLU A 420 19.55 -2.79 0.69
CA GLU A 420 20.88 -3.25 1.09
C GLU A 420 21.97 -2.57 0.24
N GLU A 421 21.72 -2.38 -1.05
CA GLU A 421 22.62 -1.63 -1.94
C GLU A 421 22.72 -0.17 -1.53
N LYS A 422 21.59 0.49 -1.24
CA LYS A 422 21.59 1.86 -0.70
C LYS A 422 22.39 1.96 0.58
N LYS A 423 22.17 1.05 1.53
CA LYS A 423 22.88 1.03 2.81
C LYS A 423 24.39 0.83 2.61
N LYS A 424 24.79 -0.07 1.72
CA LYS A 424 26.20 -0.29 1.37
C LYS A 424 26.83 0.99 0.79
N GLN A 425 26.18 1.61 -0.19
CA GLN A 425 26.67 2.84 -0.81
C GLN A 425 26.69 4.02 0.19
N ILE A 426 25.69 4.15 1.07
CA ILE A 426 25.73 5.13 2.17
C ILE A 426 26.94 4.87 3.04
N ASN A 427 27.21 3.61 3.42
CA ASN A 427 28.36 3.28 4.25
C ASN A 427 29.70 3.63 3.58
N GLU A 428 29.82 3.40 2.27
CA GLU A 428 30.98 3.80 1.48
C GLU A 428 31.17 5.33 1.45
N ILE A 429 30.10 6.09 1.21
CA ILE A 429 30.11 7.55 1.26
C ILE A 429 30.57 8.02 2.65
N MET A 430 29.98 7.49 3.72
CA MET A 430 30.31 7.88 5.09
C MET A 430 31.74 7.52 5.47
N ASN A 431 32.24 6.35 5.07
CA ASN A 431 33.62 5.94 5.34
C ASN A 431 34.67 6.78 4.58
N SER A 432 34.29 7.37 3.44
CA SER A 432 35.14 8.29 2.69
C SER A 432 35.37 9.64 3.37
N LEU A 433 34.53 10.01 4.35
CA LEU A 433 34.64 11.29 5.07
C LEU A 433 35.78 11.26 6.11
N PRO A 434 36.41 12.41 6.41
CA PRO A 434 37.33 12.52 7.54
C PRO A 434 36.64 12.19 8.88
N THR A 435 37.38 11.58 9.80
CA THR A 435 36.87 11.23 11.15
C THR A 435 36.36 12.46 11.90
N GLU A 436 37.02 13.62 11.72
CA GLU A 436 36.59 14.89 12.31
C GLU A 436 35.20 15.33 11.80
N THR A 437 34.93 15.15 10.50
CA THR A 437 33.60 15.44 9.92
C THR A 437 32.55 14.50 10.49
N LEU A 438 32.86 13.20 10.58
CA LEU A 438 31.94 12.21 11.16
C LEU A 438 31.59 12.50 12.62
N MET A 439 32.57 12.94 13.41
CA MET A 439 32.35 13.32 14.81
C MET A 439 31.46 14.56 14.96
N LYS A 440 31.48 15.49 14.00
CA LYS A 440 30.65 16.71 14.01
C LYS A 440 29.19 16.44 13.61
N LEU A 441 28.90 15.32 12.94
CA LEU A 441 27.55 15.01 12.50
C LEU A 441 26.56 14.97 13.67
N PRO A 442 25.38 15.58 13.55
CA PRO A 442 24.45 15.68 14.65
C PRO A 442 23.88 14.29 14.97
N LEU A 443 23.83 13.98 16.26
CA LEU A 443 23.18 12.77 16.72
C LEU A 443 21.67 12.80 16.41
N PRO A 444 21.00 11.64 16.34
CA PRO A 444 19.54 11.57 16.35
C PRO A 444 18.94 12.43 17.47
N PRO A 445 17.82 13.15 17.24
CA PRO A 445 17.28 14.13 18.20
C PRO A 445 17.07 13.60 19.63
N HIS A 446 16.71 12.32 19.79
CA HIS A 446 16.55 11.70 21.11
C HIS A 446 17.87 11.46 21.83
N LEU A 447 18.98 11.27 21.12
CA LEU A 447 20.30 11.10 21.71
C LEU A 447 20.98 12.42 22.07
N ARG A 448 20.51 13.56 21.51
CA ARG A 448 21.02 14.92 21.83
C ARG A 448 20.71 15.36 23.27
N LYS A 449 19.82 14.65 23.97
CA LYS A 449 19.46 14.93 25.37
C LYS A 449 20.38 14.25 26.39
N LEU A 450 21.28 13.37 25.93
CA LEU A 450 22.27 12.74 26.79
C LEU A 450 23.35 13.74 27.20
N THR A 451 24.09 13.42 28.26
CA THR A 451 25.27 14.19 28.67
C THR A 451 26.32 14.24 27.54
N GLU A 452 27.13 15.31 27.49
CA GLU A 452 28.12 15.49 26.43
C GLU A 452 29.13 14.33 26.35
N GLU A 453 29.52 13.75 27.49
CA GLU A 453 30.39 12.58 27.54
C GLU A 453 29.75 11.38 26.83
N ASN A 454 28.47 11.12 27.09
CA ASN A 454 27.74 10.02 26.47
C ASN A 454 27.51 10.27 24.97
N GLN A 455 27.20 11.52 24.59
CA GLN A 455 27.11 11.90 23.18
C GLN A 455 28.44 11.69 22.46
N GLN A 456 29.57 12.03 23.09
CA GLN A 456 30.90 11.85 22.50
C GLN A 456 31.24 10.37 22.28
N LYS A 457 30.92 9.49 23.24
CA LYS A 457 31.07 8.04 23.08
C LYS A 457 30.22 7.50 21.93
N ILE A 458 28.98 7.96 21.79
CA ILE A 458 28.11 7.56 20.67
C ILE A 458 28.68 8.05 19.34
N ARG A 459 29.18 9.30 19.26
CA ARG A 459 29.85 9.83 18.06
C ARG A 459 31.07 9.01 17.68
N GLN A 460 31.85 8.53 18.65
CA GLN A 460 32.99 7.64 18.39
C GLN A 460 32.55 6.33 17.72
N PHE A 461 31.43 5.72 18.14
CA PHE A 461 30.89 4.55 17.44
C PHE A 461 30.53 4.86 15.99
N PHE A 462 29.89 6.00 15.72
CA PHE A 462 29.52 6.38 14.36
C PHE A 462 30.74 6.75 13.48
N ALA A 463 31.80 7.30 14.08
CA ALA A 463 33.03 7.67 13.41
C ALA A 463 33.99 6.49 13.14
N ASP A 464 33.82 5.37 13.87
CA ASP A 464 34.63 4.16 13.69
C ASP A 464 34.39 3.53 12.31
N LYS A 465 35.38 3.61 11.42
CA LYS A 465 35.28 3.11 10.04
C LYS A 465 35.39 1.58 9.94
N SER A 466 35.82 0.91 11.01
CA SER A 466 35.93 -0.55 11.04
C SER A 466 34.57 -1.24 11.23
N LEU A 467 33.57 -0.50 11.73
CA LEU A 467 32.24 -1.01 12.00
C LEU A 467 31.29 -0.79 10.83
N SER A 468 30.49 -1.81 10.53
CA SER A 468 29.30 -1.67 9.69
C SER A 468 28.22 -0.84 10.36
N PHE A 469 27.27 -0.33 9.57
CA PHE A 469 26.14 0.44 10.08
C PHE A 469 25.35 -0.29 11.18
N ASP A 470 25.15 -1.60 11.04
CA ASP A 470 24.44 -2.39 12.05
C ASP A 470 25.23 -2.51 13.35
N GLU A 471 26.55 -2.74 13.26
CA GLU A 471 27.41 -2.84 14.44
C GLU A 471 27.48 -1.51 15.19
N LYS A 472 27.56 -0.38 14.47
CA LYS A 472 27.47 0.96 15.07
C LYS A 472 26.18 1.14 15.86
N PHE A 473 25.06 0.72 15.28
CA PHE A 473 23.75 0.79 15.91
C PHE A 473 23.64 -0.15 17.12
N GLN A 474 24.17 -1.39 17.04
CA GLN A 474 24.18 -2.32 18.17
C GLN A 474 25.04 -1.78 19.32
N LYS A 475 26.27 -1.32 19.05
CA LYS A 475 27.14 -0.73 20.09
C LYS A 475 26.48 0.47 20.75
N THR A 476 25.87 1.36 19.96
CA THR A 476 25.11 2.51 20.49
C THR A 476 23.98 2.04 21.41
N LYS A 477 23.26 0.99 21.04
CA LYS A 477 22.18 0.45 21.84
C LYS A 477 22.67 -0.21 23.13
N GLU A 478 23.71 -1.04 23.06
CA GLU A 478 24.30 -1.69 24.23
C GLU A 478 24.83 -0.65 25.21
N PHE A 479 25.47 0.39 24.69
CA PHE A 479 25.88 1.54 25.47
C PHE A 479 24.69 2.22 26.14
N ILE A 480 23.64 2.59 25.40
CA ILE A 480 22.43 3.19 25.98
C ILE A 480 21.81 2.28 27.05
N LYS A 481 21.76 0.96 26.85
CA LYS A 481 21.25 0.00 27.84
C LYS A 481 22.06 0.01 29.14
N SER A 482 23.37 0.24 29.05
CA SER A 482 24.29 0.31 30.18
C SER A 482 24.21 1.63 30.97
N LEU A 483 23.57 2.67 30.41
CA LEU A 483 23.42 3.95 31.10
C LEU A 483 22.43 3.85 32.27
N PRO A 484 22.56 4.73 33.29
CA PRO A 484 21.56 4.86 34.36
C PRO A 484 20.14 5.10 33.82
N GLU A 485 19.13 4.69 34.58
CA GLU A 485 17.74 4.72 34.12
C GLU A 485 17.27 6.14 33.72
N ALA A 486 17.67 7.15 34.49
CA ALA A 486 17.34 8.55 34.20
C ALA A 486 17.85 8.99 32.82
N GLU A 487 19.07 8.63 32.45
CA GLU A 487 19.67 8.96 31.15
C GLU A 487 19.09 8.10 30.02
N ARG A 488 18.84 6.81 30.29
CA ARG A 488 18.14 5.92 29.36
C ARG A 488 16.79 6.47 28.94
N ARG A 489 16.03 7.06 29.87
CA ARG A 489 14.74 7.69 29.58
C ARG A 489 14.90 8.89 28.63
N LEU A 490 15.98 9.66 28.76
CA LEU A 490 16.29 10.77 27.85
C LEU A 490 16.62 10.31 26.43
N ALA A 491 17.30 9.16 26.30
CA ALA A 491 17.62 8.53 25.01
C ALA A 491 16.43 7.84 24.33
N ARG A 492 15.25 7.78 24.95
CA ARG A 492 14.08 7.19 24.30
C ARG A 492 13.63 8.08 23.14
N PRO A 493 13.24 7.49 21.99
CA PRO A 493 12.53 8.25 20.98
C PRO A 493 11.28 8.89 21.62
N PRO A 494 10.93 10.13 21.24
CA PRO A 494 9.72 10.77 21.74
C PRO A 494 8.52 9.87 21.44
N PRO A 495 7.52 9.83 22.34
CA PRO A 495 6.32 9.06 22.08
C PRO A 495 5.61 9.59 20.83
N PRO A 496 4.76 8.77 20.17
CA PRO A 496 3.99 9.24 19.02
C PRO A 496 3.13 10.47 19.38
N PRO A 497 2.92 11.42 18.45
CA PRO A 497 2.08 12.59 18.71
C PRO A 497 0.72 12.22 19.28
N GLY A 498 0.28 12.92 20.31
CA GLY A 498 -0.99 12.66 21.01
C GLY A 498 -0.85 11.76 22.22
N PHE A 499 0.24 10.99 22.35
CA PHE A 499 0.51 10.20 23.56
C PHE A 499 0.79 11.10 24.78
N GLU A 500 1.13 12.37 24.57
CA GLU A 500 1.25 13.36 25.64
C GLU A 500 -0.09 13.60 26.35
N ASN A 501 -1.21 13.33 25.70
CA ASN A 501 -2.56 13.51 26.25
C ASN A 501 -3.07 12.28 27.03
N LEU A 502 -2.29 11.20 27.09
CA LEU A 502 -2.68 10.00 27.82
C LEU A 502 -2.70 10.25 29.34
N PRO A 503 -3.65 9.64 30.07
CA PRO A 503 -3.61 9.60 31.53
C PRO A 503 -2.27 9.06 32.05
N ALA A 504 -1.82 9.57 33.20
CA ALA A 504 -0.52 9.19 33.78
C ALA A 504 -0.40 7.67 33.98
N ASP A 505 -1.46 7.01 34.44
CA ASP A 505 -1.51 5.56 34.63
C ASP A 505 -1.34 4.80 33.31
N SER A 506 -1.98 5.27 32.23
CA SER A 506 -1.85 4.66 30.90
C SER A 506 -0.43 4.83 30.35
N LYS A 507 0.19 6.00 30.56
CA LYS A 507 1.60 6.24 30.18
C LYS A 507 2.53 5.29 30.94
N ALA A 508 2.38 5.16 32.25
CA ALA A 508 3.20 4.27 33.07
C ALA A 508 3.08 2.80 32.62
N LYS A 509 1.88 2.33 32.27
CA LYS A 509 1.67 0.98 31.72
C LYS A 509 2.35 0.80 30.37
N ILE A 510 2.25 1.79 29.49
CA ILE A 510 2.92 1.77 28.18
C ILE A 510 4.45 1.76 28.35
N ASP A 511 4.98 2.58 29.26
CA ASP A 511 6.41 2.60 29.58
C ASP A 511 6.90 1.24 30.09
N ALA A 512 6.15 0.60 30.99
CA ALA A 512 6.46 -0.75 31.47
C ALA A 512 6.46 -1.81 30.35
N ILE A 513 5.57 -1.70 29.37
CA ILE A 513 5.58 -2.58 28.18
C ILE A 513 6.85 -2.37 27.35
N PHE A 514 7.28 -1.13 27.16
CA PHE A 514 8.49 -0.84 26.39
C PHE A 514 9.78 -1.23 27.10
N GLU A 515 9.78 -1.19 28.44
CA GLU A 515 10.89 -1.62 29.30
C GLU A 515 11.01 -3.14 29.41
N ASN A 516 9.91 -3.87 29.21
CA ASN A 516 9.92 -5.32 29.33
C ASN A 516 10.64 -5.99 28.14
N GLU A 517 11.88 -6.43 28.37
CA GLU A 517 12.72 -7.06 27.36
C GLU A 517 12.25 -8.45 26.93
N THR A 518 11.36 -9.10 27.68
CA THR A 518 10.84 -10.43 27.32
C THR A 518 9.76 -10.37 26.24
N LEU A 519 9.12 -9.21 26.06
CA LEU A 519 8.04 -9.04 25.07
C LEU A 519 8.56 -8.79 23.66
N GLY A 520 8.02 -9.55 22.71
CA GLY A 520 8.22 -9.33 21.28
C GLY A 520 7.56 -8.04 20.78
N HIS A 521 7.98 -7.53 19.62
CA HIS A 521 7.42 -6.27 19.07
C HIS A 521 5.91 -6.34 18.86
N HIS A 522 5.41 -7.45 18.32
CA HIS A 522 3.98 -7.62 18.09
C HIS A 522 3.20 -7.64 19.41
N GLU A 523 3.69 -8.38 20.42
CA GLU A 523 3.09 -8.41 21.75
C GLU A 523 3.08 -7.04 22.42
N ARG A 524 4.18 -6.28 22.31
CA ARG A 524 4.23 -4.89 22.81
C ARG A 524 3.17 -4.04 22.12
N PHE A 525 3.04 -4.15 20.80
CA PHE A 525 2.06 -3.41 20.03
C PHE A 525 0.62 -3.75 20.45
N GLU A 526 0.29 -5.05 20.57
CA GLU A 526 -1.05 -5.49 21.00
C GLU A 526 -1.34 -5.03 22.43
N LYS A 527 -0.39 -5.13 23.37
CA LYS A 527 -0.58 -4.63 24.73
C LYS A 527 -0.76 -3.11 24.80
N VAL A 528 -0.03 -2.35 23.99
CA VAL A 528 -0.23 -0.89 23.88
C VAL A 528 -1.61 -0.59 23.28
N ARG A 529 -2.04 -1.37 22.28
CA ARG A 529 -3.36 -1.24 21.67
C ARG A 529 -4.47 -1.55 22.67
N GLU A 530 -4.36 -2.59 23.48
CA GLU A 530 -5.32 -2.91 24.54
C GLU A 530 -5.47 -1.74 25.53
N ILE A 531 -4.35 -1.11 25.92
CA ILE A 531 -4.39 0.08 26.78
C ILE A 531 -5.12 1.22 26.07
N ILE A 532 -4.85 1.47 24.79
CA ILE A 532 -5.48 2.53 24.01
C ILE A 532 -6.98 2.28 23.84
N ASP A 533 -7.38 1.05 23.51
CA ASP A 533 -8.77 0.66 23.27
C ASP A 533 -9.62 0.75 24.54
N ALA A 534 -9.00 0.56 25.72
CA ALA A 534 -9.63 0.73 27.04
C ALA A 534 -9.80 2.20 27.49
N LEU A 535 -9.24 3.18 26.76
CA LEU A 535 -9.37 4.59 27.12
C LEU A 535 -10.79 5.14 26.86
N PRO A 536 -11.24 6.14 27.65
CA PRO A 536 -12.44 6.92 27.35
C PRO A 536 -12.47 7.46 25.90
N ALA A 537 -13.67 7.52 25.30
CA ALA A 537 -13.84 7.87 23.89
C ALA A 537 -13.33 9.29 23.56
N ASP A 538 -13.47 10.24 24.49
CA ASP A 538 -12.98 11.61 24.37
C ASP A 538 -11.44 11.70 24.36
N ILE A 539 -10.76 10.80 25.08
CA ILE A 539 -9.30 10.69 25.05
C ILE A 539 -8.86 9.99 23.75
N ARG A 540 -9.52 8.89 23.36
CA ARG A 540 -9.23 8.18 22.10
C ARG A 540 -9.41 9.07 20.88
N ALA A 541 -10.40 9.96 20.87
CA ALA A 541 -10.61 10.92 19.79
C ALA A 541 -9.48 11.94 19.63
N LYS A 542 -8.69 12.18 20.68
CA LYS A 542 -7.48 13.04 20.65
C LYS A 542 -6.22 12.29 20.22
N LEU A 543 -6.25 10.96 20.25
CA LEU A 543 -5.15 10.14 19.76
C LEU A 543 -5.17 10.10 18.23
N PRO A 544 -4.00 9.97 17.59
CA PRO A 544 -3.96 9.71 16.18
C PRO A 544 -4.68 8.38 15.92
N PRO A 545 -5.47 8.30 14.84
CA PRO A 545 -6.15 7.08 14.45
C PRO A 545 -5.16 5.92 14.29
N PRO A 546 -5.57 4.69 14.64
CA PRO A 546 -4.71 3.53 14.47
C PRO A 546 -4.29 3.40 13.00
N PRO A 547 -3.04 3.03 12.73
CA PRO A 547 -2.62 2.75 11.37
C PRO A 547 -3.54 1.65 10.80
N PRO A 548 -3.88 1.71 9.49
CA PRO A 548 -4.69 0.67 8.88
C PRO A 548 -4.03 -0.69 9.10
N PRO A 549 -4.82 -1.75 9.36
CA PRO A 549 -4.29 -3.08 9.61
C PRO A 549 -3.29 -3.47 8.52
N PHE A 550 -2.12 -3.98 8.95
CA PHE A 550 -1.09 -4.47 8.06
C PHE A 550 -1.54 -5.79 7.41
N HIS A 551 -2.40 -5.69 6.40
CA HIS A 551 -2.76 -6.83 5.54
C HIS A 551 -1.57 -7.30 4.69
#